data_AF-A0A952HHP3-F1
#
_entry.id   AF-A0A952HHP3-F1
#
_cell.length_a   1.000
_cell.length_b   1.000
_cell.length_c   1.000
_cell.angle_alpha   90.00
_cell.angle_beta   90.00
_cell.angle_gamma   90.00
#
_symmetry.space_group_name_H-M   'P 1'
#
loop_
_entity.id
_entity.type
_entity.pdbx_description
1 polymer ?
#
loop_
_entity_poly.entity_id
_entity_poly.type
_entity_poly.pdbx_seq_one_letter_code
_entity_poly.pdbx_strand_id
1 'polypeptide(L)'
;MVGAVLAAVLVALAACSAPPSVGGPHIEVTEEPSGLWEPVHLRLVSLPPGGRVTVRASARPATPPGAKQDTWSSQAVYVVPSTGVVDLDREVPVEAPFAGADGMGLFWSLRSDQGAEATSPQQWGGATVTVDLDAIVDGLRVAARRLHRIGLSSVAPSRAVFDDGITGDYFQPASAVGALRPAVLVFDGTEPDVQTGVLAASTLSAMGYPALALSTYGSAGQLGPVRTLPAERVVAALNWLRSQP
;
A
#
# COMPACT_ATOMS: atom_id res chain seq x y z
N MET A 1 -58.46 49.95 41.83
CA MET A 1 -57.16 50.57 41.48
C MET A 1 -56.05 49.62 41.91
N VAL A 2 -55.65 48.75 40.98
CA VAL A 2 -54.31 48.63 40.37
C VAL A 2 -53.60 47.40 40.95
N GLY A 3 -53.63 46.32 40.17
CA GLY A 3 -52.92 45.05 40.44
C GLY A 3 -51.46 45.14 40.01
N ALA A 4 -50.59 44.51 40.79
CA ALA A 4 -49.16 44.40 40.53
C ALA A 4 -48.87 43.35 39.45
N VAL A 5 -48.11 43.75 38.42
CA VAL A 5 -47.62 42.84 37.37
C VAL A 5 -46.15 42.51 37.69
N LEU A 6 -45.87 41.25 38.00
CA LEU A 6 -44.50 40.71 38.06
C LEU A 6 -44.04 40.38 36.63
N ALA A 7 -42.98 41.04 36.16
CA ALA A 7 -42.28 40.68 34.92
C ALA A 7 -41.11 39.73 35.26
N ALA A 8 -41.20 38.48 34.80
CA ALA A 8 -40.11 37.52 34.87
C ALA A 8 -39.18 37.71 33.65
N VAL A 9 -37.91 38.03 33.92
CA VAL A 9 -36.85 38.12 32.90
C VAL A 9 -36.25 36.72 32.70
N LEU A 10 -36.43 36.15 31.52
CA LEU A 10 -35.82 34.89 31.10
C LEU A 10 -34.43 35.16 30.51
N VAL A 11 -33.40 34.63 31.16
CA VAL A 11 -32.01 34.62 30.66
C VAL A 11 -31.87 33.46 29.67
N ALA A 12 -31.60 33.78 28.41
CA ALA A 12 -31.33 32.79 27.37
C ALA A 12 -29.85 32.37 27.41
N LEU A 13 -29.59 31.10 27.75
CA LEU A 13 -28.30 30.46 27.58
C LEU A 13 -28.09 30.18 26.07
N ALA A 14 -27.16 30.90 25.45
CA ALA A 14 -26.72 30.62 24.09
C ALA A 14 -25.80 29.39 24.11
N ALA A 15 -26.37 28.21 23.85
CA ALA A 15 -25.60 27.02 23.53
C ALA A 15 -25.06 27.16 22.11
N CYS A 16 -23.73 27.22 21.95
CA CYS A 16 -23.07 27.12 20.66
C CYS A 16 -23.29 25.71 20.11
N SER A 17 -24.33 25.54 19.28
CA SER A 17 -24.49 24.35 18.45
C SER A 17 -23.48 24.43 17.31
N ALA A 18 -22.38 23.70 17.43
CA ALA A 18 -21.58 23.34 16.26
C ALA A 18 -22.49 22.60 15.27
N PRO A 19 -22.43 22.91 13.96
CA PRO A 19 -23.24 22.22 12.97
C PRO A 19 -22.90 20.72 13.01
N PRO A 20 -23.91 19.82 12.97
CA PRO A 20 -23.66 18.39 12.93
C PRO A 20 -22.84 18.07 11.68
N SER A 21 -21.65 17.50 11.87
CA SER A 21 -20.92 16.86 10.79
C SER A 21 -21.82 15.77 10.20
N VAL A 22 -22.15 15.91 8.93
CA VAL A 22 -23.01 14.97 8.20
C VAL A 22 -22.24 13.66 8.03
N GLY A 23 -22.37 12.75 9.02
CA GLY A 23 -21.68 11.47 9.09
C GLY A 23 -20.83 11.33 10.36
N GLY A 24 -21.01 10.23 11.10
CA GLY A 24 -20.15 9.87 12.23
C GLY A 24 -18.73 9.52 11.81
N PRO A 25 -17.86 9.09 12.76
CA PRO A 25 -16.49 8.70 12.47
C PRO A 25 -16.38 7.74 11.30
N HIS A 26 -15.53 8.04 10.32
CA HIS A 26 -15.23 7.15 9.21
C HIS A 26 -13.82 7.34 8.67
N ILE A 27 -13.37 6.38 7.85
CA ILE A 27 -12.05 6.36 7.21
C ILE A 27 -12.25 6.61 5.72
N GLU A 28 -11.72 7.70 5.21
CA GLU A 28 -11.61 8.03 3.79
C GLU A 28 -10.27 7.52 3.24
N VAL A 29 -10.31 6.99 2.01
CA VAL A 29 -9.14 6.50 1.28
C VAL A 29 -9.19 7.02 -0.15
N THR A 30 -8.07 7.47 -0.71
CA THR A 30 -8.02 8.06 -2.05
C THR A 30 -8.40 7.09 -3.16
N GLU A 31 -8.00 5.82 -3.07
CA GLU A 31 -8.25 4.81 -4.09
C GLU A 31 -8.49 3.42 -3.47
N GLU A 32 -9.49 2.71 -3.99
CA GLU A 32 -9.82 1.34 -3.58
C GLU A 32 -10.57 0.61 -4.72
N PRO A 33 -10.03 -0.50 -5.26
CA PRO A 33 -8.73 -1.09 -4.94
C PRO A 33 -7.56 -0.21 -5.42
N SER A 34 -6.36 -0.47 -4.90
CA SER A 34 -5.11 0.23 -5.30
C SER A 34 -3.98 -0.76 -5.55
N GLY A 35 -3.02 -0.42 -6.40
CA GLY A 35 -1.82 -1.24 -6.60
C GLY A 35 -1.02 -1.40 -5.31
N LEU A 36 -0.37 -2.53 -5.10
CA LEU A 36 0.50 -2.71 -3.93
C LEU A 36 1.69 -1.71 -3.91
N TRP A 37 2.15 -1.28 -5.09
CA TRP A 37 3.24 -0.31 -5.26
C TRP A 37 2.78 1.16 -5.19
N GLU A 38 1.48 1.41 -5.14
CA GLU A 38 0.91 2.78 -5.12
C GLU A 38 0.71 3.24 -3.68
N PRO A 39 1.03 4.50 -3.34
CA PRO A 39 0.62 5.04 -2.06
C PRO A 39 -0.91 5.15 -2.00
N VAL A 40 -1.48 4.94 -0.81
CA VAL A 40 -2.86 5.32 -0.52
C VAL A 40 -2.85 6.38 0.57
N HIS A 41 -3.73 7.37 0.44
CA HIS A 41 -3.83 8.45 1.41
C HIS A 41 -5.04 8.19 2.31
N LEU A 42 -4.81 8.20 3.61
CA LEU A 42 -5.81 7.85 4.62
C LEU A 42 -6.19 9.06 5.46
N ARG A 43 -7.49 9.32 5.59
CA ARG A 43 -8.01 10.36 6.48
C ARG A 43 -9.09 9.76 7.38
N LEU A 44 -8.96 9.99 8.68
CA LEU A 44 -10.02 9.71 9.64
C LEU A 44 -10.77 11.00 9.90
N VAL A 45 -12.07 11.00 9.66
CA VAL A 45 -12.91 12.20 9.68
C VAL A 45 -14.06 12.05 10.67
N SER A 46 -14.62 13.18 11.09
CA SER A 46 -15.68 13.27 12.11
C SER A 46 -15.31 12.63 13.46
N LEU A 47 -14.03 12.67 13.83
CA LEU A 47 -13.54 12.20 15.13
C LEU A 47 -13.77 13.25 16.24
N PRO A 48 -13.94 12.84 17.51
CA PRO A 48 -14.02 13.77 18.64
C PRO A 48 -12.73 14.60 18.78
N PRO A 49 -12.78 15.93 18.61
CA PRO A 49 -11.57 16.78 18.67
C PRO A 49 -10.88 16.74 20.04
N GLY A 50 -9.55 16.85 20.04
CA GLY A 50 -8.71 16.86 21.24
C GLY A 50 -8.51 15.49 21.90
N GLY A 51 -9.23 14.46 21.44
CA GLY A 51 -9.04 13.08 21.87
C GLY A 51 -7.82 12.41 21.23
N ARG A 52 -7.64 11.12 21.51
CA ARG A 52 -6.67 10.25 20.83
C ARG A 52 -7.41 9.19 20.02
N VAL A 53 -6.88 8.87 18.85
CA VAL A 53 -7.35 7.76 18.03
C VAL A 53 -6.21 6.80 17.76
N THR A 54 -6.45 5.51 18.02
CA THR A 54 -5.57 4.42 17.58
C THR A 54 -6.06 3.94 16.23
N VAL A 55 -5.18 4.00 15.23
CA VAL A 55 -5.41 3.40 13.92
C VAL A 55 -4.67 2.07 13.90
N ARG A 56 -5.41 0.98 13.71
CA ARG A 56 -4.86 -0.36 13.58
C ARG A 56 -5.04 -0.84 12.16
N ALA A 57 -3.96 -1.32 11.54
CA ALA A 57 -4.02 -2.07 10.31
C ALA A 57 -3.81 -3.56 10.62
N SER A 58 -4.60 -4.41 9.99
CA SER A 58 -4.36 -5.85 9.97
C SER A 58 -4.39 -6.36 8.54
N ALA A 59 -3.41 -7.18 8.18
CA ALA A 59 -3.27 -7.69 6.84
C ALA A 59 -3.24 -9.22 6.83
N ARG A 60 -3.85 -9.78 5.80
CA ARG A 60 -3.84 -11.21 5.52
C ARG A 60 -3.30 -11.40 4.10
N PRO A 61 -1.99 -11.69 3.93
CA PRO A 61 -1.46 -12.02 2.62
C PRO A 61 -2.06 -13.35 2.15
N ALA A 62 -2.05 -13.58 0.83
CA ALA A 62 -2.46 -14.86 0.29
C ALA A 62 -1.46 -15.94 0.74
N THR A 63 -1.95 -16.99 1.38
CA THR A 63 -1.12 -18.10 1.85
C THR A 63 -1.27 -19.29 0.90
N PRO A 64 -0.19 -20.03 0.58
CA PRO A 64 -0.32 -21.27 -0.19
C PRO A 64 -1.26 -22.28 0.48
N PRO A 65 -1.92 -23.16 -0.29
CA PRO A 65 -2.74 -24.23 0.29
C PRO A 65 -1.96 -25.07 1.30
N GLY A 66 -2.51 -25.24 2.50
CA GLY A 66 -1.90 -26.02 3.58
C GLY A 66 -0.91 -25.27 4.46
N ALA A 67 -0.57 -24.02 4.15
CA ALA A 67 0.21 -23.15 5.04
C ALA A 67 -0.69 -22.48 6.10
N LYS A 68 -0.11 -22.17 7.25
CA LYS A 68 -0.80 -21.44 8.31
C LYS A 68 -1.03 -19.99 7.87
N GLN A 69 -2.26 -19.51 7.96
CA GLN A 69 -2.59 -18.10 7.72
C GLN A 69 -2.03 -17.26 8.88
N ASP A 70 -0.91 -16.59 8.65
CA ASP A 70 -0.38 -15.64 9.62
C ASP A 70 -1.16 -14.33 9.56
N THR A 71 -1.47 -13.80 10.74
CA THR A 71 -2.06 -12.46 10.88
C THR A 71 -0.92 -11.46 11.07
N TRP A 72 -1.01 -10.36 10.33
CA TRP A 72 -0.04 -9.28 10.39
C TRP A 72 -0.76 -8.05 10.88
N SER A 73 -0.11 -7.26 11.74
CA SER A 73 -0.70 -6.03 12.23
C SER A 73 0.33 -4.94 12.50
N SER A 74 -0.15 -3.71 12.48
CA SER A 74 0.57 -2.51 12.90
C SER A 74 -0.43 -1.56 13.55
N GLN A 75 0.07 -0.59 14.31
CA GLN A 75 -0.77 0.45 14.86
C GLN A 75 0.00 1.76 15.03
N ALA A 76 -0.74 2.85 14.97
CA ALA A 76 -0.26 4.18 15.28
C ALA A 76 -1.34 4.96 16.03
N VAL A 77 -0.94 5.81 16.98
CA VAL A 77 -1.83 6.64 17.79
C VAL A 77 -1.63 8.09 17.40
N TYR A 78 -2.73 8.80 17.16
CA TYR A 78 -2.73 10.21 16.78
C TYR A 78 -3.55 11.03 17.77
N VAL A 79 -3.18 12.31 17.94
CA VAL A 79 -4.05 13.29 18.58
C VAL A 79 -5.03 13.80 17.52
N VAL A 80 -6.31 13.89 17.86
CA VAL A 80 -7.33 14.38 16.93
C VAL A 80 -7.31 15.91 16.93
N PRO A 81 -7.03 16.57 15.79
CA PRO A 81 -7.04 18.03 15.70
C PRO A 81 -8.41 18.64 16.01
N SER A 82 -8.46 19.95 16.23
CA SER A 82 -9.70 20.70 16.47
C SER A 82 -10.73 20.56 15.32
N THR A 83 -10.26 20.23 14.13
CA THR A 83 -11.07 19.95 12.94
C THR A 83 -11.82 18.62 13.00
N GLY A 84 -11.45 17.71 13.90
CA GLY A 84 -11.97 16.34 13.94
C GLY A 84 -11.45 15.46 12.81
N VAL A 85 -10.37 15.86 12.13
CA VAL A 85 -9.79 15.14 11.00
C VAL A 85 -8.32 14.82 11.27
N VAL A 86 -7.97 13.55 11.22
CA VAL A 86 -6.56 13.07 11.22
C VAL A 86 -6.21 12.67 9.79
N ASP A 87 -5.26 13.39 9.20
CA ASP A 87 -4.70 13.10 7.87
C ASP A 87 -3.33 12.44 8.05
N LEU A 88 -3.19 11.15 7.70
CA LEU A 88 -1.99 10.38 8.02
C LEU A 88 -0.76 10.86 7.24
N ASP A 89 -0.93 11.59 6.13
CA ASP A 89 0.19 12.18 5.39
C ASP A 89 0.77 13.42 6.07
N ARG A 90 0.06 13.99 7.06
CA ARG A 90 0.38 15.28 7.67
C ARG A 90 0.56 15.22 9.18
N GLU A 91 -0.24 14.40 9.84
CA GLU A 91 -0.24 14.28 11.29
C GLU A 91 0.89 13.34 11.74
N VAL A 92 1.69 13.80 12.70
CA VAL A 92 2.74 12.98 13.32
C VAL A 92 2.09 12.11 14.40
N PRO A 93 2.25 10.78 14.37
CA PRO A 93 1.74 9.92 15.43
C PRO A 93 2.50 10.18 16.74
N VAL A 94 1.77 10.13 17.85
CA VAL A 94 2.36 10.20 19.19
C VAL A 94 2.94 8.87 19.65
N GLU A 95 2.43 7.76 19.10
CA GLU A 95 2.97 6.41 19.31
C GLU A 95 2.87 5.63 18.00
N ALA A 96 4.00 5.19 17.46
CA ALA A 96 4.07 4.38 16.24
C ALA A 96 5.42 3.65 16.14
N PRO A 97 5.52 2.58 15.33
CA PRO A 97 6.81 1.94 14.98
C PRO A 97 7.64 2.76 13.97
N PHE A 98 7.20 3.97 13.62
CA PHE A 98 7.84 4.89 12.69
C PHE A 98 7.81 6.32 13.24
N ALA A 99 8.62 7.20 12.66
CA ALA A 99 8.77 8.59 13.10
C ALA A 99 8.31 9.57 12.01
N GLY A 100 7.71 10.68 12.43
CA GLY A 100 7.18 11.68 11.52
C GLY A 100 5.82 11.30 10.91
N ALA A 101 5.27 12.20 10.10
CA ALA A 101 4.05 11.94 9.34
C ALA A 101 4.38 11.03 8.16
N ASP A 102 3.63 9.93 8.02
CA ASP A 102 3.82 8.93 6.97
C ASP A 102 2.49 8.21 6.70
N GLY A 103 1.83 8.56 5.59
CA GLY A 103 0.58 7.93 5.16
C GLY A 103 0.68 6.43 4.92
N MET A 104 1.88 5.94 4.63
CA MET A 104 2.17 4.53 4.37
C MET A 104 2.79 3.82 5.57
N GLY A 105 3.03 4.52 6.68
CA GLY A 105 3.62 4.03 7.92
C GLY A 105 3.03 2.72 8.41
N LEU A 106 1.69 2.65 8.48
CA LEU A 106 0.98 1.45 8.93
C LEU A 106 1.17 0.23 8.01
N PHE A 107 1.46 0.43 6.73
CA PHE A 107 1.58 -0.67 5.77
C PHE A 107 2.97 -1.30 5.81
N TRP A 108 4.04 -0.51 5.77
CA TRP A 108 5.40 -1.05 5.79
C TRP A 108 5.85 -1.51 7.19
N SER A 109 5.18 -1.06 8.25
CA SER A 109 5.48 -1.44 9.63
C SER A 109 4.67 -2.65 10.15
N LEU A 110 3.97 -3.36 9.26
CA LEU A 110 3.28 -4.61 9.60
C LEU A 110 4.25 -5.62 10.20
N ARG A 111 3.83 -6.25 11.31
CA ARG A 111 4.53 -7.34 11.96
C ARG A 111 3.63 -8.55 12.15
N SER A 112 4.20 -9.75 12.09
CA SER A 112 3.49 -10.97 12.43
C SER A 112 3.25 -11.05 13.94
N ASP A 113 2.36 -11.95 14.37
CA ASP A 113 2.14 -12.22 15.79
C ASP A 113 3.43 -12.65 16.54
N GLN A 114 4.44 -13.14 15.82
CA GLN A 114 5.75 -13.52 16.36
C GLN A 114 6.79 -12.39 16.26
N GLY A 115 6.40 -11.19 15.81
CA GLY A 115 7.25 -10.01 15.72
C GLY A 115 8.08 -9.88 14.43
N ALA A 116 7.95 -10.83 13.50
CA ALA A 116 8.65 -10.77 12.21
C ALA A 116 8.15 -9.60 11.37
N GLU A 117 9.04 -8.94 10.63
CA GLU A 117 8.71 -7.80 9.77
C GLU A 117 8.18 -8.24 8.41
N ALA A 118 7.25 -7.49 7.85
CA ALA A 118 6.58 -7.77 6.58
C ALA A 118 7.47 -7.41 5.36
N THR A 119 8.70 -7.95 5.30
CA THR A 119 9.71 -7.52 4.32
C THR A 119 9.81 -8.41 3.08
N SER A 120 9.18 -9.58 3.05
CA SER A 120 9.28 -10.54 1.93
C SER A 120 8.53 -10.04 0.67
N PRO A 121 9.22 -9.66 -0.42
CA PRO A 121 8.55 -9.18 -1.62
C PRO A 121 7.68 -10.26 -2.28
N GLN A 122 8.03 -11.53 -2.15
CA GLN A 122 7.25 -12.65 -2.72
C GLN A 122 5.92 -12.82 -1.98
N GLN A 123 5.94 -12.75 -0.65
CA GLN A 123 4.74 -12.91 0.18
C GLN A 123 3.74 -11.77 -0.05
N TRP A 124 4.24 -10.55 -0.22
CA TRP A 124 3.41 -9.35 -0.28
C TRP A 124 3.13 -8.86 -1.70
N GLY A 125 4.07 -9.09 -2.62
CA GLY A 125 4.07 -8.62 -4.01
C GLY A 125 3.20 -9.44 -4.97
N GLY A 126 3.17 -10.77 -4.78
CA GLY A 126 2.64 -11.68 -5.79
C GLY A 126 1.12 -11.72 -5.90
N ALA A 127 0.38 -11.49 -4.82
CA ALA A 127 -1.07 -11.66 -4.76
C ALA A 127 -1.75 -10.47 -4.12
N THR A 128 -3.06 -10.32 -4.36
CA THR A 128 -3.85 -9.27 -3.71
C THR A 128 -3.87 -9.46 -2.21
N VAL A 129 -3.49 -8.41 -1.48
CA VAL A 129 -3.49 -8.37 -0.01
C VAL A 129 -4.75 -7.64 0.46
N THR A 130 -5.48 -8.26 1.38
CA THR A 130 -6.59 -7.59 2.07
C THR A 130 -6.07 -6.95 3.35
N VAL A 131 -6.34 -5.65 3.51
CA VAL A 131 -6.00 -4.88 4.71
C VAL A 131 -7.29 -4.39 5.37
N ASP A 132 -7.51 -4.77 6.62
CA ASP A 132 -8.58 -4.22 7.46
C ASP A 132 -8.00 -3.11 8.34
N LEU A 133 -8.60 -1.93 8.28
CA LEU A 133 -8.30 -0.77 9.11
C LEU A 133 -9.39 -0.58 10.16
N ASP A 134 -9.01 -0.39 11.42
CA ASP A 134 -9.89 0.00 12.51
C ASP A 134 -9.43 1.33 13.12
N ALA A 135 -10.38 2.23 13.37
CA ALA A 135 -10.16 3.43 14.18
C ALA A 135 -10.78 3.22 15.57
N ILE A 136 -9.98 3.40 16.62
CA ILE A 136 -10.35 3.11 17.99
C ILE A 136 -10.17 4.37 18.85
N VAL A 137 -11.24 4.79 19.52
CA VAL A 137 -11.25 5.91 20.48
C VAL A 137 -11.76 5.38 21.81
N ASP A 138 -11.03 5.63 22.89
CA ASP A 138 -11.36 5.15 24.26
C ASP A 138 -11.68 3.64 24.32
N GLY A 139 -10.94 2.84 23.54
CA GLY A 139 -11.11 1.39 23.47
C GLY A 139 -12.29 0.91 22.63
N LEU A 140 -13.12 1.81 22.11
CA LEU A 140 -14.25 1.48 21.23
C LEU A 140 -13.87 1.68 19.77
N ARG A 141 -14.18 0.69 18.92
CA ARG A 141 -14.04 0.84 17.48
C ARG A 141 -15.12 1.80 16.96
N VAL A 142 -14.70 2.97 16.50
CA VAL A 142 -15.59 4.04 16.00
C VAL A 142 -15.73 4.02 14.49
N ALA A 143 -14.74 3.49 13.75
CA ALA A 143 -14.80 3.31 12.32
C ALA A 143 -14.02 2.06 11.87
N ALA A 144 -14.38 1.52 10.70
CA ALA A 144 -13.66 0.42 10.06
C ALA A 144 -13.67 0.59 8.55
N ARG A 145 -12.62 0.12 7.88
CA ARG A 145 -12.51 0.12 6.42
C ARG A 145 -11.70 -1.08 5.96
N ARG A 146 -12.16 -1.76 4.90
CA ARG A 146 -11.40 -2.80 4.22
C ARG A 146 -10.82 -2.25 2.92
N LEU A 147 -9.57 -2.59 2.66
CA LEU A 147 -8.84 -2.25 1.45
C LEU A 147 -8.32 -3.50 0.74
N HIS A 148 -8.21 -3.41 -0.58
CA HIS A 148 -7.65 -4.42 -1.46
C HIS A 148 -6.45 -3.85 -2.21
N ARG A 149 -5.27 -4.33 -1.81
CA ARG A 149 -3.99 -3.96 -2.41
C ARG A 149 -3.63 -4.99 -3.48
N ILE A 150 -3.82 -4.63 -4.74
CA ILE A 150 -3.71 -5.55 -5.87
C ILE A 150 -2.26 -5.96 -6.08
N GLY A 151 -2.02 -7.27 -6.07
CA GLY A 151 -0.71 -7.86 -6.31
C GLY A 151 -0.28 -7.78 -7.77
N LEU A 152 1.02 -7.85 -7.97
CA LEU A 152 1.69 -7.68 -9.27
C LEU A 152 1.30 -8.76 -10.30
N SER A 153 1.07 -10.00 -9.86
CA SER A 153 0.67 -11.08 -10.77
C SER A 153 -0.71 -10.86 -11.40
N SER A 154 -1.55 -10.01 -10.80
CA SER A 154 -2.89 -9.71 -11.33
C SER A 154 -2.88 -8.59 -12.38
N VAL A 155 -1.82 -7.77 -12.45
CA VAL A 155 -1.81 -6.54 -13.26
C VAL A 155 -0.80 -6.55 -14.42
N ALA A 156 0.23 -7.39 -14.35
CA ALA A 156 1.28 -7.42 -15.36
C ALA A 156 1.57 -8.88 -15.76
N PRO A 157 0.81 -9.45 -16.71
CA PRO A 157 1.13 -10.76 -17.25
C PRO A 157 2.49 -10.71 -17.96
N SER A 158 3.35 -11.67 -17.65
CA SER A 158 4.63 -11.83 -18.35
C SER A 158 4.51 -12.73 -19.57
N ARG A 159 5.43 -12.54 -20.51
CA ARG A 159 5.74 -13.48 -21.58
C ARG A 159 7.18 -13.95 -21.41
N ALA A 160 7.37 -15.25 -21.26
CA ALA A 160 8.70 -15.84 -21.26
C ALA A 160 9.43 -15.56 -22.58
N VAL A 161 10.72 -15.24 -22.50
CA VAL A 161 11.61 -14.96 -23.63
C VAL A 161 12.74 -15.96 -23.61
N PHE A 162 12.83 -16.73 -24.69
CA PHE A 162 13.95 -17.61 -24.99
C PHE A 162 14.42 -17.26 -26.40
N ASP A 163 15.51 -16.50 -26.48
CA ASP A 163 16.12 -16.04 -27.74
C ASP A 163 17.64 -16.15 -27.62
N ASP A 164 18.39 -15.89 -28.69
CA ASP A 164 19.85 -16.11 -28.75
C ASP A 164 20.60 -15.42 -27.59
N GLY A 165 20.95 -16.20 -26.57
CA GLY A 165 21.58 -15.73 -25.33
C GLY A 165 20.65 -15.03 -24.33
N ILE A 166 19.35 -14.87 -24.62
CA ILE A 166 18.35 -14.23 -23.75
C ILE A 166 17.47 -15.29 -23.09
N THR A 167 17.37 -15.21 -21.76
CA THR A 167 16.40 -15.96 -20.96
C THR A 167 15.85 -15.00 -19.93
N GLY A 168 14.52 -14.88 -19.86
CA GLY A 168 13.85 -13.96 -18.93
C GLY A 168 12.35 -13.84 -19.16
N ASP A 169 11.75 -12.89 -18.44
CA ASP A 169 10.33 -12.60 -18.49
C ASP A 169 10.10 -11.15 -18.95
N TYR A 170 9.39 -10.99 -20.07
CA TYR A 170 9.02 -9.68 -20.59
C TYR A 170 7.63 -9.29 -20.11
N PHE A 171 7.53 -8.11 -19.50
CA PHE A 171 6.30 -7.51 -19.01
C PHE A 171 5.94 -6.32 -19.90
N GLN A 172 4.79 -6.46 -20.56
CA GLN A 172 4.22 -5.41 -21.38
C GLN A 172 3.10 -4.70 -20.59
N PRO A 173 3.12 -3.37 -20.51
CA PRO A 173 2.03 -2.62 -19.88
C PRO A 173 0.69 -2.89 -20.56
N ALA A 174 -0.35 -3.16 -19.77
CA ALA A 174 -1.69 -3.48 -20.27
C ALA A 174 -2.37 -2.29 -20.99
N SER A 175 -1.96 -1.06 -20.68
CA SER A 175 -2.45 0.16 -21.32
C SER A 175 -1.32 0.89 -22.02
N ALA A 176 -1.29 0.80 -23.35
CA ALA A 176 -0.51 1.67 -24.22
C ALA A 176 -1.14 3.07 -24.34
N VAL A 177 -1.62 3.65 -23.22
CA VAL A 177 -2.25 4.98 -23.22
C VAL A 177 -1.15 6.01 -23.02
N GLY A 178 -0.52 6.43 -24.12
CA GLY A 178 0.47 7.49 -24.13
C GLY A 178 1.59 7.30 -25.15
N ALA A 179 2.58 8.20 -25.09
CA ALA A 179 3.81 8.09 -25.87
C ALA A 179 4.64 6.85 -25.45
N LEU A 180 5.45 6.33 -26.37
CA LEU A 180 6.42 5.26 -26.10
C LEU A 180 7.22 5.57 -24.83
N ARG A 181 7.21 4.64 -23.89
CA ARG A 181 7.99 4.73 -22.64
C ARG A 181 9.32 4.03 -22.83
N PRO A 182 10.40 4.49 -22.18
CA PRO A 182 11.68 3.77 -22.20
C PRO A 182 11.48 2.34 -21.70
N ALA A 183 11.97 1.37 -22.48
CA ALA A 183 12.04 -0.02 -22.03
C ALA A 183 13.15 -0.17 -20.97
N VAL A 184 12.88 -0.98 -19.94
CA VAL A 184 13.78 -1.20 -18.81
C VAL A 184 14.28 -2.64 -18.83
N LEU A 185 15.61 -2.81 -18.87
CA LEU A 185 16.23 -4.10 -18.62
C LEU A 185 16.46 -4.24 -17.11
N VAL A 186 15.85 -5.25 -16.49
CA VAL A 186 15.92 -5.53 -15.06
C VAL A 186 16.80 -6.76 -14.85
N PHE A 187 17.74 -6.67 -13.92
CA PHE A 187 18.54 -7.81 -13.49
C PHE A 187 17.98 -8.32 -12.15
N ASP A 188 17.83 -9.64 -12.04
CA ASP A 188 17.57 -10.29 -10.75
C ASP A 188 18.75 -10.06 -9.79
N GLY A 189 18.42 -10.05 -8.49
CA GLY A 189 19.42 -10.07 -7.42
C GLY A 189 20.31 -11.31 -7.46
N THR A 190 21.36 -11.31 -6.63
CA THR A 190 22.35 -12.38 -6.58
C THR A 190 21.94 -13.58 -5.74
N GLU A 191 20.72 -13.59 -5.18
CA GLU A 191 20.25 -14.66 -4.29
C GLU A 191 19.57 -15.77 -5.10
N PRO A 192 20.02 -17.03 -4.95
CA PRO A 192 19.32 -18.16 -5.57
C PRO A 192 17.89 -18.22 -5.02
N ASP A 193 16.94 -18.53 -5.91
CA ASP A 193 15.51 -18.75 -5.61
C ASP A 193 14.67 -17.51 -5.25
N VAL A 194 15.27 -16.30 -5.26
CA VAL A 194 14.56 -15.04 -5.00
C VAL A 194 14.33 -14.28 -6.32
N GLN A 195 13.12 -14.39 -6.89
CA GLN A 195 12.71 -13.75 -8.15
C GLN A 195 12.46 -12.22 -8.00
N THR A 196 13.45 -11.48 -7.52
CA THR A 196 13.36 -10.02 -7.27
C THR A 196 13.16 -9.20 -8.55
N GLY A 197 13.79 -9.60 -9.64
CA GLY A 197 13.73 -8.99 -10.96
C GLY A 197 12.36 -9.14 -11.62
N VAL A 198 11.71 -10.29 -11.47
CA VAL A 198 10.33 -10.52 -11.92
C VAL A 198 9.37 -9.54 -11.25
N LEU A 199 9.46 -9.38 -9.92
CA LEU A 199 8.62 -8.43 -9.17
C LEU A 199 8.92 -6.98 -9.56
N ALA A 200 10.19 -6.61 -9.72
CA ALA A 200 10.58 -5.27 -10.13
C ALA A 200 10.10 -4.94 -11.56
N ALA A 201 10.29 -5.86 -12.52
CA ALA A 201 9.83 -5.70 -13.89
C ALA A 201 8.30 -5.64 -13.98
N SER A 202 7.60 -6.45 -13.20
CA SER A 202 6.14 -6.40 -13.08
C SER A 202 5.65 -5.05 -12.54
N THR A 203 6.33 -4.49 -11.54
CA THR A 203 6.01 -3.16 -10.97
C THR A 203 6.23 -2.06 -11.99
N LEU A 204 7.35 -2.09 -12.71
CA LEU A 204 7.65 -1.16 -13.80
C LEU A 204 6.59 -1.21 -14.90
N SER A 205 6.17 -2.42 -15.29
CA SER A 205 5.09 -2.61 -16.27
C SER A 205 3.75 -2.08 -15.77
N ALA A 206 3.43 -2.26 -14.49
CA ALA A 206 2.23 -1.69 -13.89
C ALA A 206 2.25 -0.15 -13.88
N MET A 207 3.43 0.46 -13.74
CA MET A 207 3.65 1.91 -13.88
C MET A 207 3.72 2.39 -15.36
N GLY A 208 3.58 1.49 -16.33
CA GLY A 208 3.55 1.83 -17.75
C GLY A 208 4.89 1.70 -18.49
N TYR A 209 5.91 1.08 -17.91
CA TYR A 209 7.21 0.86 -18.55
C TYR A 209 7.36 -0.59 -19.02
N PRO A 210 7.60 -0.84 -20.33
CA PRO A 210 7.99 -2.17 -20.79
C PRO A 210 9.24 -2.62 -20.05
N ALA A 211 9.24 -3.82 -19.49
CA ALA A 211 10.35 -4.31 -18.69
C ALA A 211 10.69 -5.76 -19.00
N LEU A 212 11.98 -6.05 -19.18
CA LEU A 212 12.49 -7.42 -19.31
C LEU A 212 13.26 -7.77 -18.04
N ALA A 213 12.74 -8.69 -17.25
CA ALA A 213 13.49 -9.35 -16.18
C ALA A 213 14.44 -10.38 -16.82
N LEU A 214 15.70 -9.99 -16.99
CA LEU A 214 16.73 -10.87 -17.53
C LEU A 214 17.22 -11.81 -16.43
N SER A 215 17.02 -13.10 -16.64
CA SER A 215 17.46 -14.13 -15.71
C SER A 215 18.98 -14.12 -15.57
N THR A 216 19.47 -13.67 -14.41
CA THR A 216 20.86 -13.91 -13.95
C THR A 216 20.97 -15.26 -13.24
N TYR A 217 19.85 -15.72 -12.71
CA TYR A 217 19.54 -17.06 -12.22
C TYR A 217 18.39 -17.56 -13.08
N GLY A 218 18.57 -18.67 -13.82
CA GLY A 218 17.60 -19.10 -14.83
C GLY A 218 16.17 -19.18 -14.29
N SER A 219 15.17 -18.75 -15.07
CA SER A 219 13.77 -19.10 -14.82
C SER A 219 13.64 -20.63 -14.74
N ALA A 220 13.20 -21.16 -13.60
CA ALA A 220 13.02 -22.60 -13.36
C ALA A 220 14.16 -23.51 -13.89
N GLY A 221 15.34 -23.42 -13.28
CA GLY A 221 16.26 -24.56 -13.22
C GLY A 221 17.21 -24.80 -14.40
N GLN A 222 17.51 -23.81 -15.24
CA GLN A 222 18.38 -24.04 -16.42
C GLN A 222 19.74 -23.33 -16.43
N LEU A 223 20.04 -22.43 -15.50
CA LEU A 223 21.35 -21.77 -15.45
C LEU A 223 21.89 -21.81 -14.03
N GLY A 224 23.11 -22.36 -13.87
CA GLY A 224 23.85 -22.23 -12.63
C GLY A 224 24.14 -20.75 -12.32
N PRO A 225 24.31 -20.37 -11.05
CA PRO A 225 24.58 -18.99 -10.65
C PRO A 225 25.74 -18.39 -11.46
N VAL A 226 25.44 -17.43 -12.33
CA VAL A 226 26.47 -16.78 -13.14
C VAL A 226 26.96 -15.55 -12.39
N ARG A 227 28.17 -15.62 -11.82
CA ARG A 227 28.81 -14.48 -11.14
C ARG A 227 29.20 -13.34 -12.09
N THR A 228 29.21 -13.61 -13.40
CA THR A 228 29.62 -12.68 -14.45
C THR A 228 28.63 -12.73 -15.61
N LEU A 229 27.87 -11.65 -15.82
CA LEU A 229 26.97 -11.55 -16.96
C LEU A 229 27.74 -11.03 -18.19
N PRO A 230 27.85 -11.81 -19.30
CA PRO A 230 28.54 -11.36 -20.50
C PRO A 230 27.90 -10.10 -21.08
N ALA A 231 28.71 -9.13 -21.50
CA ALA A 231 28.22 -7.86 -22.04
C ALA A 231 27.37 -8.09 -23.31
N GLU A 232 27.72 -9.10 -24.10
CA GLU A 232 27.03 -9.51 -25.32
C GLU A 232 25.57 -9.90 -25.03
N ARG A 233 25.33 -10.60 -23.91
CA ARG A 233 23.98 -10.98 -23.47
C ARG A 233 23.16 -9.76 -23.06
N VAL A 234 23.78 -8.78 -22.40
CA VAL A 234 23.13 -7.50 -22.07
C VAL A 234 22.77 -6.73 -23.34
N VAL A 235 23.70 -6.64 -24.29
CA VAL A 235 23.49 -5.96 -25.58
C VAL A 235 22.41 -6.65 -26.39
N ALA A 236 22.39 -7.98 -26.43
CA ALA A 236 21.33 -8.76 -27.08
C ALA A 236 19.96 -8.45 -26.46
N ALA A 237 19.85 -8.48 -25.13
CA ALA A 237 18.62 -8.16 -24.40
C ALA A 237 18.14 -6.72 -24.67
N LEU A 238 19.06 -5.74 -24.70
CA LEU A 238 18.73 -4.35 -25.04
C LEU A 238 18.25 -4.19 -26.48
N ASN A 239 18.89 -4.87 -27.43
CA ASN A 239 18.49 -4.85 -28.83
C ASN A 239 17.11 -5.51 -29.03
N TRP A 240 16.86 -6.60 -28.33
CA TRP A 240 15.58 -7.27 -28.32
C TRP A 240 14.47 -6.40 -27.70
N LEU A 241 14.76 -5.71 -26.59
CA LEU A 241 13.81 -4.76 -25.99
C LEU A 241 13.45 -3.62 -26.96
N ARG A 242 14.44 -3.09 -27.70
CA ARG A 242 14.23 -2.03 -28.70
C ARG A 242 13.36 -2.47 -29.89
N SER A 243 13.27 -3.78 -30.15
CA SER A 243 12.43 -4.31 -31.23
C SER A 243 10.99 -4.57 -30.79
N GLN A 244 10.67 -4.42 -29.50
CA GLN A 244 9.29 -4.56 -29.03
C GLN A 244 8.45 -3.31 -29.37
N PRO A 245 7.13 -3.48 -29.59
CA PRO A 245 6.22 -2.37 -29.89
C PRO A 245 6.18 -1.26 -28.83
#